data_AF-A0A0B1RWR3-F1
#
_entry.id   AF-A0A0B1RWR3-F1
#
_cell.length_a   1.000
_cell.length_b   1.000
_cell.length_c   1.000
_cell.angle_alpha   90.00
_cell.angle_beta   90.00
_cell.angle_gamma   90.00
#
_symmetry.space_group_name_H-M   'P 1'
#
loop_
_entity.id
_entity.type
_entity.pdbx_description
1 polymer ?
#
loop_
_entity_poly.entity_id
_entity_poly.type
_entity_poly.pdbx_seq_one_letter_code
_entity_poly.pdbx_strand_id
1 'polypeptide(L)'
;MLAALSTFADMISRSLGPEFGGAIGVLFFVANVFSCALYISGFTEALLNNLGNGQFPDSPTWRFFYCVLVSIALLILSLLGATIFAKTALFTFILISICYSTWIFSVIVDGPMQVPIPKVNTPAYRVHENASDPNSPMIVMLNQTLTSNYTGFSFRTLGDNMFTNYTMDYTTERQTDFALMFAIIFSGVTGLMAGANMSGELARPSVSIPRGTVQAVLTTLFVYIMTAFLMAATSSRHL
;
A
#
# COMPACT_ATOMS: atom_id res chain seq x y z
N MET A 1 -9.18 18.43 -9.05
CA MET A 1 -9.32 17.11 -9.72
C MET A 1 -9.93 17.23 -11.12
N LEU A 2 -11.12 17.85 -11.28
CA LEU A 2 -11.77 17.99 -12.59
C LEU A 2 -10.92 18.75 -13.64
N ALA A 3 -10.31 19.88 -13.25
CA ALA A 3 -9.48 20.70 -14.14
C ALA A 3 -8.18 20.00 -14.62
N ALA A 4 -7.70 19.03 -13.83
CA ALA A 4 -6.46 18.29 -14.11
C ALA A 4 -6.73 17.04 -14.95
N LEU A 5 -7.94 16.48 -14.87
CA LEU A 5 -8.41 15.39 -15.72
C LEU A 5 -8.78 15.93 -17.12
N SER A 6 -9.31 17.15 -17.20
CA SER A 6 -9.64 17.80 -18.47
C SER A 6 -8.42 18.14 -19.31
N THR A 7 -7.29 18.55 -18.72
CA THR A 7 -6.06 18.89 -19.46
C THR A 7 -5.40 17.66 -20.07
N PHE A 8 -5.40 16.53 -19.36
CA PHE A 8 -4.84 15.28 -19.87
C PHE A 8 -5.73 14.64 -20.95
N ALA A 9 -7.05 14.58 -20.69
CA ALA A 9 -8.01 14.11 -21.69
C ALA A 9 -7.99 14.99 -22.95
N ASP A 10 -7.79 16.30 -22.82
CA ASP A 10 -7.61 17.22 -23.95
C ASP A 10 -6.33 16.94 -24.74
N MET A 11 -5.20 16.70 -24.06
CA MET A 11 -3.93 16.35 -24.73
C MET A 11 -4.03 15.03 -25.53
N ILE A 12 -4.71 14.01 -24.98
CA ILE A 12 -4.98 12.74 -25.66
C ILE A 12 -5.99 12.92 -26.78
N SER A 13 -7.09 13.64 -26.53
CA SER A 13 -8.15 13.92 -27.51
C SER A 13 -7.59 14.63 -28.75
N ARG A 14 -6.66 15.58 -28.57
CA ARG A 14 -5.97 16.27 -29.67
C ARG A 14 -5.03 15.38 -30.47
N SER A 15 -4.51 14.31 -29.88
CA SER A 15 -3.52 13.42 -30.51
C SER A 15 -4.14 12.16 -31.13
N LEU A 16 -5.17 11.60 -30.48
CA LEU A 16 -5.80 10.31 -30.82
C LEU A 16 -7.25 10.46 -31.30
N GLY A 17 -7.82 11.66 -31.24
CA GLY A 17 -9.19 11.96 -31.61
C GLY A 17 -10.15 12.01 -30.41
N PRO A 18 -11.27 12.72 -30.54
CA PRO A 18 -12.21 12.99 -29.43
C PRO A 18 -12.88 11.72 -28.89
N GLU A 19 -13.11 10.71 -29.73
CA GLU A 19 -13.69 9.43 -29.33
C GLU A 19 -12.76 8.65 -28.40
N PHE A 20 -11.48 8.54 -28.76
CA PHE A 20 -10.47 7.87 -27.95
C PHE A 20 -10.15 8.66 -26.67
N GLY A 21 -10.07 10.00 -26.76
CA GLY A 21 -9.86 10.86 -25.59
C GLY A 21 -10.98 10.76 -24.55
N GLY A 22 -12.24 10.73 -25.00
CA GLY A 22 -13.40 10.56 -24.13
C GLY A 22 -13.42 9.19 -23.43
N ALA A 23 -13.23 8.10 -24.18
CA ALA A 23 -13.24 6.75 -23.64
C ALA A 23 -12.11 6.52 -22.61
N ILE A 24 -10.88 6.94 -22.93
CA ILE A 24 -9.73 6.82 -22.03
C ILE A 24 -9.94 7.70 -20.78
N GLY A 25 -10.49 8.90 -20.95
CA GLY A 25 -10.80 9.81 -19.83
C GLY A 25 -11.79 9.22 -18.82
N VAL A 26 -12.86 8.58 -19.29
CA VAL A 26 -13.85 7.92 -18.42
C VAL A 26 -13.22 6.74 -17.68
N LEU A 27 -12.45 5.89 -18.37
CA LEU A 27 -11.74 4.77 -17.74
C LEU A 27 -10.80 5.26 -16.63
N PHE A 28 -10.03 6.32 -16.91
CA PHE A 28 -9.09 6.89 -15.96
C PHE A 28 -9.79 7.55 -14.76
N PHE A 29 -10.94 8.20 -14.98
CA PHE A 29 -11.75 8.75 -13.90
C PHE A 29 -12.20 7.65 -12.93
N VAL A 30 -12.77 6.55 -13.46
CA VAL A 30 -13.23 5.42 -12.64
C VAL A 30 -12.06 4.78 -11.88
N ALA A 31 -10.92 4.59 -12.53
CA ALA A 31 -9.71 4.07 -11.89
C ALA A 31 -9.23 4.95 -10.72
N ASN A 32 -9.27 6.28 -10.87
CA ASN A 32 -8.90 7.20 -9.80
C ASN A 32 -9.88 7.15 -8.62
N VAL A 33 -11.19 6.97 -8.88
CA VAL A 33 -12.19 6.80 -7.82
C VAL A 33 -11.89 5.56 -6.97
N PHE A 34 -11.62 4.42 -7.61
CA PHE A 34 -11.24 3.21 -6.89
C PHE A 34 -9.90 3.35 -6.16
N SER A 35 -8.94 4.06 -6.74
CA SER A 35 -7.64 4.32 -6.09
C SER A 35 -7.81 5.16 -4.82
N CYS A 36 -8.66 6.21 -4.86
CA CYS A 36 -9.00 6.98 -3.66
C CYS A 36 -9.63 6.09 -2.57
N ALA A 37 -10.55 5.20 -2.94
CA ALA A 37 -11.16 4.27 -1.99
C ALA A 37 -10.12 3.32 -1.35
N LEU A 38 -9.18 2.81 -2.15
CA LEU A 38 -8.09 1.94 -1.67
C LEU A 38 -7.16 2.68 -0.70
N TYR A 39 -6.78 3.92 -1.02
CA TYR A 39 -5.93 4.73 -0.13
C TYR A 39 -6.61 5.07 1.20
N ILE A 40 -7.91 5.39 1.18
CA ILE A 40 -8.68 5.65 2.39
C ILE A 40 -8.76 4.38 3.25
N SER A 41 -9.09 3.24 2.64
CA SER A 41 -9.18 1.96 3.35
C SER A 41 -7.85 1.57 4.00
N GLY A 42 -6.74 1.67 3.26
CA GLY A 42 -5.40 1.37 3.79
C GLY A 42 -5.00 2.32 4.92
N PHE A 43 -5.32 3.60 4.81
CA PHE A 43 -5.09 4.57 5.88
C PHE A 43 -5.93 4.26 7.13
N THR A 44 -7.21 3.94 6.98
CA THR A 44 -8.08 3.59 8.12
C THR A 44 -7.58 2.33 8.83
N GLU A 45 -7.13 1.32 8.09
CA GLU A 45 -6.55 0.11 8.69
C GLU A 45 -5.27 0.42 9.46
N ALA A 46 -4.34 1.20 8.87
CA ALA A 46 -3.13 1.64 9.57
C ALA A 46 -3.45 2.47 10.82
N LEU A 47 -4.44 3.36 10.75
CA LEU A 47 -4.87 4.21 11.86
C LEU A 47 -5.43 3.37 13.01
N LEU A 48 -6.34 2.44 12.72
CA LEU A 48 -6.95 1.57 13.72
C LEU A 48 -5.91 0.65 14.36
N ASN A 49 -4.97 0.12 13.59
CA ASN A 49 -3.91 -0.75 14.12
C ASN A 49 -2.95 0.00 15.06
N ASN A 50 -2.68 1.28 14.81
CA ASN A 50 -1.74 2.06 15.64
C ASN A 50 -2.42 2.77 16.83
N LEU A 51 -3.64 3.29 16.67
CA LEU A 51 -4.36 3.96 17.76
C LEU A 51 -5.16 2.98 18.62
N GLY A 52 -5.42 1.78 18.11
CA GLY A 52 -6.51 0.97 18.60
C GLY A 52 -6.23 0.08 19.78
N ASN A 53 -4.97 -0.24 20.15
CA ASN A 53 -4.50 -1.01 21.33
C ASN A 53 -5.58 -1.76 22.18
N GLY A 54 -6.46 -2.53 21.54
CA GLY A 54 -7.60 -3.20 22.17
C GLY A 54 -8.74 -2.32 22.75
N GLN A 55 -8.75 -1.00 22.55
CA GLN A 55 -9.76 -0.09 23.12
C GLN A 55 -10.99 0.10 22.23
N PHE A 56 -10.90 -0.14 20.91
CA PHE A 56 -12.02 0.01 19.99
C PHE A 56 -12.64 -1.35 19.60
N PRO A 57 -13.96 -1.40 19.35
CA PRO A 57 -14.62 -2.63 18.91
C PRO A 57 -14.13 -3.07 17.53
N ASP A 58 -13.51 -4.25 17.43
CA ASP A 58 -12.96 -4.80 16.17
C ASP A 58 -14.01 -5.61 15.38
N SER A 59 -15.19 -5.03 15.16
CA SER A 59 -16.20 -5.64 14.30
C SER A 59 -16.02 -5.15 12.85
N PRO A 60 -16.28 -5.99 11.83
CA PRO A 60 -16.30 -5.55 10.43
C PRO A 60 -17.18 -4.31 10.19
N THR A 61 -18.32 -4.22 10.89
CA THR A 61 -19.24 -3.07 10.82
C THR A 61 -18.60 -1.78 11.33
N TRP A 62 -17.83 -1.87 12.42
CA TRP A 62 -17.13 -0.73 13.00
C TRP A 62 -16.00 -0.26 12.08
N ARG A 63 -15.22 -1.18 11.49
CA ARG A 63 -14.19 -0.86 10.49
C ARG A 63 -14.77 -0.09 9.30
N PHE A 64 -15.94 -0.51 8.81
CA PHE A 64 -16.65 0.21 7.74
C PHE A 64 -17.05 1.63 8.16
N PHE A 65 -17.61 1.79 9.37
CA PHE A 65 -17.99 3.11 9.89
C PHE A 65 -16.81 4.07 9.99
N TYR A 66 -15.65 3.60 10.47
CA TYR A 66 -14.43 4.41 10.52
C TYR A 66 -13.94 4.83 9.12
N CYS A 67 -14.01 3.94 8.14
CA CYS A 67 -13.64 4.25 6.75
C CYS A 67 -14.54 5.35 6.16
N VAL A 68 -15.84 5.27 6.38
CA VAL A 68 -16.81 6.31 5.95
C VAL A 68 -16.52 7.64 6.63
N LEU A 69 -16.24 7.64 7.94
CA LEU A 69 -15.93 8.86 8.68
C LEU A 69 -14.66 9.55 8.15
N VAL A 70 -13.59 8.78 7.93
CA VAL A 70 -12.35 9.30 7.31
C VAL A 70 -12.63 9.85 5.91
N SER A 71 -13.44 9.16 5.10
CA SER A 71 -13.80 9.63 3.76
C SER A 71 -14.56 10.96 3.80
N ILE A 72 -15.48 11.15 4.76
CA ILE A 72 -16.21 12.41 4.92
C ILE A 72 -15.25 13.54 5.35
N ALA A 73 -14.33 13.27 6.27
CA ALA A 73 -13.33 14.26 6.70
C ALA A 73 -12.42 14.69 5.53
N LEU A 74 -11.95 13.73 4.73
CA LEU A 74 -11.15 14.01 3.52
C LEU A 74 -11.96 14.75 2.45
N LEU A 75 -13.25 14.42 2.31
CA LEU A 75 -14.14 15.14 1.41
C LEU A 75 -14.26 16.62 1.83
N ILE A 76 -14.48 16.89 3.11
CA ILE A 76 -14.53 18.26 3.65
C ILE A 76 -13.20 18.97 3.37
N LEU A 77 -12.06 18.34 3.68
CA LEU A 77 -10.74 18.91 3.43
C LEU A 77 -10.53 19.25 1.95
N SER A 78 -10.99 18.38 1.04
CA SER A 78 -10.90 18.62 -0.39
C SER A 78 -11.76 19.79 -0.89
N LEU A 79 -12.87 20.10 -0.18
CA LEU A 79 -13.76 21.23 -0.48
C LEU A 79 -13.21 22.57 0.05
N LEU A 80 -12.40 22.56 1.11
CA LEU A 80 -11.89 23.79 1.76
C LEU A 80 -10.86 24.57 0.94
N GLY A 81 -10.26 24.00 -0.12
CA GLY A 81 -9.53 24.79 -1.10
C GLY A 81 -8.34 24.09 -1.76
N ALA A 82 -8.35 24.08 -3.09
CA ALA A 82 -7.29 23.49 -3.93
C ALA A 82 -5.96 24.28 -3.93
N THR A 83 -5.96 25.54 -3.48
CA THR A 83 -4.77 26.40 -3.47
C THR A 83 -3.74 25.99 -2.42
N ILE A 84 -4.19 25.36 -1.32
CA ILE A 84 -3.32 24.82 -0.27
C ILE A 84 -2.63 23.54 -0.77
N PHE A 85 -3.30 22.78 -1.64
CA PHE A 85 -2.88 21.45 -2.07
C PHE A 85 -1.51 21.42 -2.77
N ALA A 86 -1.25 22.35 -3.69
CA ALA A 86 0.02 22.41 -4.40
C ALA A 86 1.20 22.75 -3.46
N LYS A 87 0.97 23.59 -2.44
CA LYS A 87 1.98 23.93 -1.42
C LYS A 87 2.24 22.75 -0.47
N THR A 88 1.20 21.96 -0.17
CA THR A 88 1.31 20.80 0.72
C THR A 88 1.95 19.58 0.04
N ALA A 89 1.88 19.46 -1.29
CA ALA A 89 2.46 18.32 -2.02
C ALA A 89 3.98 18.16 -1.84
N LEU A 90 4.73 19.27 -1.73
CA LEU A 90 6.16 19.21 -1.40
C LEU A 90 6.39 18.77 0.03
N PHE A 91 5.55 19.22 0.96
CA PHE A 91 5.63 18.80 2.35
C PHE A 91 5.38 17.30 2.51
N THR A 92 4.37 16.74 1.85
CA THR A 92 4.10 15.29 1.87
C THR A 92 5.24 14.49 1.26
N PHE A 93 5.84 14.98 0.17
CA PHE A 93 7.02 14.35 -0.44
C PHE A 93 8.22 14.29 0.53
N ILE A 94 8.52 15.40 1.22
CA ILE A 94 9.60 15.46 2.22
C ILE A 94 9.31 14.50 3.38
N LEU A 95 8.07 14.51 3.88
CA LEU A 95 7.66 13.63 4.99
C LEU A 95 7.83 12.15 4.64
N ILE A 96 7.34 11.72 3.47
CA ILE A 96 7.48 10.33 3.00
C ILE A 96 8.97 9.96 2.85
N SER A 97 9.78 10.88 2.30
CA SER A 97 11.23 10.66 2.14
C SER A 97 11.93 10.47 3.49
N ILE A 98 11.55 11.24 4.52
CA ILE A 98 12.07 11.08 5.88
C ILE A 98 11.63 9.75 6.47
N CYS A 99 10.33 9.41 6.41
CA CYS A 99 9.83 8.14 6.93
C CYS A 99 10.54 6.93 6.29
N TYR A 100 10.73 6.98 4.97
CA TYR A 100 11.44 5.93 4.25
C TYR A 100 12.92 5.84 4.66
N SER A 101 13.60 6.98 4.78
CA SER A 101 15.00 7.02 5.22
C SER A 101 15.18 6.49 6.65
N THR A 102 14.26 6.83 7.56
CA THR A 102 14.23 6.29 8.93
C THR A 102 14.04 4.79 8.94
N TRP A 103 13.17 4.25 8.07
CA TRP A 103 12.96 2.81 7.95
C TRP A 103 14.24 2.09 7.47
N ILE A 104 14.93 2.62 6.45
CA ILE A 104 16.22 2.06 6.00
C ILE A 104 17.25 2.06 7.14
N PHE A 105 17.32 3.17 7.88
CA PHE A 105 18.24 3.28 9.00
C PHE A 105 17.93 2.26 10.11
N SER A 106 16.66 2.10 10.46
CA SER A 106 16.18 1.11 11.43
C SER A 106 16.57 -0.31 11.01
N VAL A 107 16.39 -0.67 9.73
CA VAL A 107 16.78 -1.98 9.19
C VAL A 107 18.27 -2.31 9.38
N ILE A 108 19.15 -1.30 9.32
CA ILE A 108 20.60 -1.49 9.43
C ILE A 108 21.06 -1.52 10.90
N VAL A 109 20.43 -0.73 11.76
CA VAL A 109 20.87 -0.52 13.15
C VAL A 109 20.22 -1.51 14.13
N ASP A 110 18.96 -1.86 13.90
CA ASP A 110 18.23 -2.71 14.83
C ASP A 110 18.66 -4.18 14.71
N GLY A 111 19.05 -4.74 15.85
CA GLY A 111 19.45 -6.13 15.99
C GLY A 111 18.26 -7.11 15.98
N PRO A 112 18.52 -8.41 16.19
CA PRO A 112 17.47 -9.40 16.23
C PRO A 112 16.50 -9.14 17.39
N MET A 113 15.20 -9.05 17.09
CA MET A 113 14.15 -8.79 18.07
C MET A 113 12.97 -9.75 17.86
N GLN A 114 12.23 -10.04 18.93
CA GLN A 114 11.02 -10.86 18.82
C GLN A 114 9.82 -9.94 18.65
N VAL A 115 9.11 -10.09 17.53
CA VAL A 115 7.91 -9.31 17.24
C VAL A 115 6.68 -10.18 17.49
N PRO A 116 5.71 -9.72 18.29
CA PRO A 116 4.46 -10.44 18.47
C PRO A 116 3.66 -10.43 17.17
N ILE A 117 3.19 -11.61 16.74
CA ILE A 117 2.28 -11.73 15.61
C ILE A 117 0.97 -11.03 16.01
N PRO A 118 0.40 -10.18 15.14
CA PRO A 118 -0.84 -9.52 15.46
C PRO A 118 -2.00 -10.53 15.45
N LYS A 119 -2.90 -10.39 16.43
CA LYS A 119 -4.03 -11.30 16.66
C LYS A 119 -5.05 -11.37 15.50
N VAL A 120 -4.96 -10.44 14.56
CA VAL A 120 -5.75 -10.45 13.30
C VAL A 120 -5.36 -11.59 12.37
N ASN A 121 -4.16 -12.16 12.50
CA ASN A 121 -3.70 -13.29 11.70
C ASN A 121 -4.30 -14.60 12.25
N THR A 122 -5.62 -14.75 12.17
CA THR A 122 -6.36 -15.91 12.69
C THR A 122 -5.84 -17.26 12.17
N PRO A 123 -5.32 -17.41 10.93
CA PRO A 123 -4.70 -18.66 10.48
C PRO A 123 -3.47 -19.06 11.29
N ALA A 124 -2.68 -18.11 11.80
CA ALA A 124 -1.49 -18.41 12.60
C ALA A 124 -1.82 -18.97 14.00
N TYR A 125 -3.01 -18.68 14.54
CA TYR A 125 -3.47 -19.13 15.85
C TYR A 125 -4.36 -20.38 15.81
N ARG A 126 -4.43 -21.07 14.66
CA ARG A 126 -5.16 -22.32 14.53
C ARG A 126 -4.34 -23.45 15.15
N VAL A 127 -4.87 -24.04 16.22
CA VAL A 127 -4.28 -25.18 16.92
C VAL A 127 -5.30 -26.31 16.90
N HIS A 128 -4.85 -27.55 16.74
CA HIS A 128 -5.70 -28.73 16.89
C HIS A 128 -6.34 -28.76 18.29
N GLU A 129 -7.65 -28.96 18.37
CA GLU A 129 -8.40 -29.05 19.64
C GLU A 129 -7.80 -30.10 20.59
N ASN A 130 -7.26 -31.19 20.03
CA ASN A 130 -6.51 -32.19 20.76
C ASN A 130 -5.12 -32.37 20.15
N ALA A 131 -4.08 -31.95 20.87
CA ALA A 131 -2.68 -32.10 20.44
C ALA A 131 -2.26 -33.57 20.18
N SER A 132 -3.02 -34.53 20.69
CA SER A 132 -2.76 -35.97 20.56
C SER A 132 -3.43 -36.62 19.35
N ASP A 133 -4.41 -35.95 18.73
CA ASP A 133 -5.17 -36.48 17.57
C ASP A 133 -4.98 -35.56 16.35
N PRO A 134 -4.25 -36.00 15.30
CA PRO A 134 -4.02 -35.23 14.07
C PRO A 134 -5.30 -34.89 13.29
N ASN A 135 -6.40 -35.60 13.53
CA ASN A 135 -7.67 -35.42 12.81
C ASN A 135 -8.65 -34.50 13.57
N SER A 136 -8.27 -33.98 14.72
CA SER A 136 -9.13 -33.09 15.51
C SER A 136 -9.34 -31.73 14.81
N PRO A 137 -10.51 -31.10 14.96
CA PRO A 137 -10.80 -29.81 14.32
C PRO A 137 -9.84 -28.74 14.85
N MET A 138 -9.44 -27.83 13.96
CA MET A 138 -8.58 -26.70 14.33
C MET A 138 -9.44 -25.61 14.99
N ILE A 139 -9.09 -25.24 16.22
CA ILE A 139 -9.70 -24.13 16.96
C ILE A 139 -8.75 -22.93 16.96
N VAL A 140 -9.30 -21.72 16.95
CA VAL A 140 -8.50 -20.48 16.98
C VAL A 140 -8.26 -20.08 18.44
N MET A 141 -7.00 -20.17 18.90
CA MET A 141 -6.63 -19.89 20.29
C MET A 141 -5.90 -18.55 20.43
N LEU A 142 -6.66 -17.44 20.55
CA LEU A 142 -6.12 -16.07 20.67
C LEU A 142 -5.48 -15.75 22.05
N ASN A 143 -5.46 -16.72 22.97
CA ASN A 143 -4.85 -16.56 24.29
C ASN A 143 -3.33 -16.76 24.27
N GLN A 144 -2.77 -17.33 23.20
CA GLN A 144 -1.32 -17.49 23.04
C GLN A 144 -0.71 -16.25 22.40
N THR A 145 0.45 -15.82 22.89
CA THR A 145 1.27 -14.79 22.22
C THR A 145 2.30 -15.48 21.33
N LEU A 146 1.98 -15.66 20.05
CA LEU A 146 2.96 -16.13 19.07
C LEU A 146 3.93 -14.98 18.78
N THR A 147 5.22 -15.23 19.01
CA THR A 147 6.29 -14.30 18.63
C THR A 147 7.03 -14.89 17.44
N SER A 148 7.36 -14.04 16.48
CA SER A 148 8.24 -14.39 15.37
C SER A 148 9.54 -13.58 15.48
N ASN A 149 10.63 -14.17 15.00
CA ASN A 149 11.95 -13.57 15.10
C ASN A 149 12.19 -12.63 13.91
N TYR A 150 12.38 -11.36 14.20
CA TYR A 150 13.10 -10.44 13.34
C TYR A 150 14.60 -10.71 13.51
N THR A 151 15.30 -11.03 12.43
CA THR A 151 16.70 -11.49 12.51
C THR A 151 17.71 -10.37 12.37
N GLY A 152 17.26 -9.15 12.05
CA GLY A 152 18.13 -8.09 11.52
C GLY A 152 18.71 -8.49 10.16
N PHE A 153 19.57 -7.65 9.59
CA PHE A 153 20.16 -7.88 8.26
C PHE A 153 21.00 -9.17 8.22
N SER A 154 20.47 -10.21 7.57
CA SER A 154 21.10 -11.53 7.51
C SER A 154 20.99 -12.15 6.11
N PHE A 155 22.14 -12.49 5.53
CA PHE A 155 22.19 -13.21 4.25
C PHE A 155 21.60 -14.62 4.33
N ARG A 156 21.55 -15.22 5.52
CA ARG A 156 20.91 -16.53 5.72
C ARG A 156 19.40 -16.42 5.56
N THR A 157 18.79 -15.42 6.22
CA THR A 157 17.36 -15.14 6.12
C THR A 157 16.97 -14.78 4.69
N LEU A 158 17.82 -14.02 3.99
CA LEU A 158 17.64 -13.74 2.56
C LEU A 158 17.57 -15.02 1.72
N GLY A 159 18.49 -15.96 1.94
CA GLY A 159 18.53 -17.24 1.23
C GLY A 159 17.26 -18.08 1.46
N ASP A 160 16.76 -18.10 2.69
CA ASP A 160 15.53 -18.83 3.05
C ASP A 160 14.28 -18.21 2.40
N ASN A 161 14.31 -16.90 2.13
CA ASN A 161 13.21 -16.15 1.53
C ASN A 161 13.24 -16.09 -0.02
N MET A 162 14.23 -16.70 -0.68
CA MET A 162 14.37 -16.64 -2.15
C MET A 162 13.25 -17.36 -2.92
N PHE A 163 12.63 -18.37 -2.31
CA PHE A 163 11.62 -19.20 -2.95
C PHE A 163 10.21 -18.85 -2.49
N THR A 164 9.24 -19.04 -3.39
CA THR A 164 7.83 -18.73 -3.15
C THR A 164 7.24 -19.63 -2.05
N ASN A 165 6.48 -19.05 -1.12
CA ASN A 165 5.45 -19.75 -0.35
C ASN A 165 4.15 -19.03 -0.60
N TYR A 166 3.13 -19.75 -1.01
CA TYR A 166 1.80 -19.20 -1.03
C TYR A 166 1.03 -19.74 0.16
N THR A 167 0.78 -18.86 1.14
CA THR A 167 0.01 -19.17 2.35
C THR A 167 -1.45 -18.76 2.19
N MET A 168 -2.27 -19.12 3.17
CA MET A 168 -3.66 -18.67 3.23
C MET A 168 -3.71 -17.20 3.64
N ASP A 169 -4.54 -16.42 2.96
CA ASP A 169 -4.83 -15.04 3.33
C ASP A 169 -5.63 -14.99 4.65
N TYR A 170 -5.28 -14.05 5.53
CA TYR A 170 -5.91 -13.89 6.84
C TYR A 170 -7.29 -13.23 6.76
N THR A 171 -7.65 -12.59 5.63
CA THR A 171 -8.97 -11.95 5.46
C THR A 171 -9.96 -12.82 4.71
N THR A 172 -9.52 -13.48 3.63
CA THR A 172 -10.41 -14.28 2.76
C THR A 172 -10.31 -15.78 2.99
N GLU A 173 -9.34 -16.24 3.77
CA GLU A 173 -9.01 -17.66 4.00
C GLU A 173 -8.73 -18.45 2.71
N ARG A 174 -8.48 -17.75 1.60
CA ARG A 174 -8.15 -18.36 0.32
C ARG A 174 -6.65 -18.54 0.19
N GLN A 175 -6.26 -19.58 -0.54
CA GLN A 175 -4.87 -19.77 -0.90
C GLN A 175 -4.44 -18.64 -1.83
N THR A 176 -3.33 -17.99 -1.49
CA THR A 176 -2.75 -16.96 -2.34
C THR A 176 -2.13 -17.58 -3.59
N ASP A 177 -2.06 -16.82 -4.67
CA ASP A 177 -1.41 -17.23 -5.91
C ASP A 177 -0.60 -16.06 -6.50
N PHE A 178 0.17 -16.35 -7.54
CA PHE A 178 0.98 -15.33 -8.22
C PHE A 178 0.12 -14.18 -8.75
N ALA A 179 -1.04 -14.48 -9.36
CA ALA A 179 -1.87 -13.47 -9.99
C ALA A 179 -2.46 -12.49 -8.97
N LEU A 180 -2.90 -12.98 -7.80
CA LEU A 180 -3.37 -12.13 -6.71
C LEU A 180 -2.27 -11.23 -6.17
N MET A 181 -1.06 -11.77 -5.94
CA MET A 181 0.07 -10.96 -5.44
C MET A 181 0.48 -9.89 -6.46
N PHE A 182 0.50 -10.25 -7.75
CA PHE A 182 0.75 -9.29 -8.83
C PHE A 182 -0.31 -8.18 -8.86
N ALA A 183 -1.59 -8.51 -8.74
CA ALA A 183 -2.68 -7.53 -8.75
C ALA A 183 -2.57 -6.53 -7.59
N ILE A 184 -2.19 -6.99 -6.40
CA ILE A 184 -1.99 -6.14 -5.22
C ILE A 184 -0.83 -5.17 -5.45
N ILE A 185 0.34 -5.67 -5.89
CA ILE A 185 1.52 -4.83 -6.14
C ILE A 185 1.25 -3.86 -7.30
N PHE A 186 0.57 -4.31 -8.36
CA PHE A 186 0.26 -3.49 -9.53
C PHE A 186 -0.51 -2.23 -9.16
N SER A 187 -1.44 -2.31 -8.19
CA SER A 187 -2.18 -1.15 -7.69
C SER A 187 -1.25 -0.05 -7.14
N GLY A 188 -0.14 -0.43 -6.50
CA GLY A 188 0.85 0.50 -5.95
C GLY A 188 1.78 1.14 -6.99
N VAL A 189 1.95 0.52 -8.17
CA VAL A 189 2.78 1.05 -9.27
C VAL A 189 1.99 1.99 -10.20
N THR A 190 0.67 2.06 -10.03
CA THR A 190 -0.16 3.00 -10.80
C THR A 190 0.14 4.46 -10.45
N GLY A 191 -0.37 5.41 -11.26
CA GLY A 191 -0.25 6.85 -10.96
C GLY A 191 0.85 7.61 -11.71
N LEU A 192 1.57 6.97 -12.63
CA LEU A 192 2.58 7.63 -13.50
C LEU A 192 2.05 8.84 -14.30
N MET A 193 0.73 8.93 -14.47
CA MET A 193 0.04 10.00 -15.19
C MET A 193 -0.19 11.27 -14.35
N ALA A 194 0.08 11.23 -13.03
CA ALA A 194 -0.13 12.39 -12.16
C ALA A 194 0.72 13.62 -12.59
N GLY A 195 1.92 13.40 -13.15
CA GLY A 195 2.78 14.47 -13.66
C GLY A 195 2.25 15.14 -14.94
N ALA A 196 1.51 14.41 -15.78
CA ALA A 196 0.93 14.96 -17.00
C ALA A 196 -0.32 15.82 -16.73
N ASN A 197 -0.99 15.59 -15.60
CA ASN A 197 -2.16 16.36 -15.16
C ASN A 197 -1.84 17.83 -14.82
N MET A 198 -0.56 18.15 -14.52
CA MET A 198 -0.06 19.51 -14.26
C MET A 198 0.66 20.13 -15.48
N SER A 199 0.49 19.53 -16.67
CA SER A 199 1.15 19.95 -17.93
C SER A 199 0.99 21.43 -18.27
N GLY A 200 -0.14 22.05 -17.88
CA GLY A 200 -0.44 23.46 -18.13
C GLY A 200 0.41 24.48 -17.35
N GLU A 201 1.10 24.06 -16.29
CA GLU A 201 1.95 24.93 -15.46
C GLU A 201 3.45 24.82 -15.81
N LEU A 202 3.80 23.90 -16.71
CA LEU A 202 5.18 23.66 -17.11
C LEU A 202 5.65 24.65 -18.18
N ALA A 203 6.84 25.23 -17.98
CA ALA A 203 7.47 26.10 -18.98
C ALA A 203 7.75 25.40 -20.33
N ARG A 204 8.02 24.08 -20.30
CA ARG A 204 8.29 23.25 -21.50
C ARG A 204 7.71 21.83 -21.34
N PRO A 205 6.39 21.64 -21.51
CA PRO A 205 5.74 20.37 -21.20
C PRO A 205 6.23 19.21 -22.07
N SER A 206 6.53 19.44 -23.35
CA SER A 206 6.97 18.41 -24.30
C SER A 206 8.31 17.74 -23.95
N VAL A 207 9.16 18.40 -23.16
CA VAL A 207 10.46 17.85 -22.71
C VAL A 207 10.39 17.39 -21.26
N SER A 208 9.73 18.18 -20.40
CA SER A 208 9.69 17.93 -18.97
C SER A 208 8.81 16.74 -18.58
N ILE A 209 7.69 16.51 -19.28
CA ILE A 209 6.82 15.35 -19.02
C ILE A 209 7.57 14.02 -19.24
N PRO A 210 8.12 13.73 -20.44
CA PRO A 210 8.77 12.44 -20.68
C PRO A 210 10.01 12.23 -19.79
N ARG A 211 10.83 13.27 -19.57
CA ARG A 211 12.00 13.15 -18.69
C ARG A 211 11.60 12.90 -17.23
N GLY A 212 10.62 13.66 -16.73
CA GLY A 212 10.13 13.52 -15.36
C GLY A 212 9.50 12.15 -15.11
N THR A 213 8.65 11.68 -16.02
CA THR A 213 8.01 10.36 -15.89
C THR A 213 9.04 9.23 -15.91
N VAL A 214 10.02 9.24 -16.82
CA VAL A 214 11.05 8.18 -16.88
C VAL A 214 11.91 8.18 -15.63
N GLN A 215 12.36 9.35 -15.15
CA GLN A 215 13.15 9.44 -13.92
C GLN A 215 12.36 8.97 -12.70
N ALA A 216 11.07 9.33 -12.61
CA ALA A 216 10.19 8.89 -11.54
C ALA A 216 10.03 7.37 -11.54
N VAL A 217 9.74 6.76 -12.70
CA VAL A 217 9.57 5.30 -12.83
C VAL A 217 10.86 4.55 -12.46
N LEU A 218 12.03 5.03 -12.88
CA LEU A 218 13.30 4.40 -12.51
C LEU A 218 13.58 4.53 -11.00
N THR A 219 13.25 5.67 -10.41
CA THR A 219 13.44 5.91 -8.97
C THR A 219 12.51 5.03 -8.14
N THR A 220 11.23 4.90 -8.50
CA THR A 220 10.28 4.05 -7.78
C THR A 220 10.61 2.56 -7.96
N LEU A 221 11.06 2.15 -9.15
CA LEU A 221 11.53 0.79 -9.39
C LEU A 221 12.71 0.44 -8.47
N PHE A 222 13.70 1.34 -8.36
CA PHE A 222 14.83 1.16 -7.46
C PHE A 222 14.38 1.03 -6.00
N VAL A 223 13.50 1.94 -5.54
CA VAL A 223 12.94 1.91 -4.18
C VAL A 223 12.20 0.60 -3.90
N TYR A 224 11.39 0.10 -4.84
CA TYR A 224 10.68 -1.17 -4.66
C TYR A 224 11.63 -2.37 -4.59
N ILE A 225 12.62 -2.46 -5.48
CA ILE A 225 13.61 -3.55 -5.46
C ILE A 225 14.40 -3.52 -4.15
N MET A 226 14.84 -2.33 -3.72
CA MET A 226 15.58 -2.18 -2.48
C MET A 226 14.72 -2.56 -1.26
N THR A 227 13.46 -2.14 -1.23
CA THR A 227 12.53 -2.47 -0.14
C THR A 227 12.27 -3.98 -0.06
N ALA A 228 12.04 -4.63 -1.20
CA ALA A 228 11.85 -6.08 -1.28
C ALA A 228 13.11 -6.84 -0.79
N PHE A 229 14.29 -6.41 -1.22
CA PHE A 229 15.56 -7.01 -0.80
C PHE A 229 15.81 -6.86 0.71
N LEU A 230 15.61 -5.65 1.25
CA LEU A 230 15.82 -5.37 2.66
C LEU A 230 14.82 -6.14 3.54
N MET A 231 13.54 -6.18 3.18
CA MET A 231 12.55 -6.98 3.89
C MET A 231 12.88 -8.48 3.86
N ALA A 232 13.32 -8.99 2.70
CA ALA A 232 13.70 -10.40 2.58
C ALA A 232 14.95 -10.74 3.41
N ALA A 233 15.86 -9.79 3.62
CA ALA A 233 17.06 -9.99 4.43
C ALA A 233 16.84 -9.89 5.94
N THR A 234 15.76 -9.22 6.39
CA THR A 234 15.58 -8.86 7.81
C THR A 234 14.47 -9.61 8.52
N SER A 235 13.38 -9.91 7.80
CA SER A 235 12.20 -10.58 8.35
C SER A 235 12.23 -12.07 8.03
N SER A 236 12.08 -12.90 9.06
CA SER A 236 11.90 -14.33 8.85
C SER A 236 10.53 -14.61 8.21
N ARG A 237 10.39 -15.72 7.48
CA ARG A 237 9.17 -16.06 6.74
C ARG A 237 7.90 -16.18 7.59
N HIS A 238 8.07 -16.39 8.89
CA HIS A 238 6.97 -16.53 9.85
C HIS A 238 6.60 -15.21 10.52
N LEU A 239 7.33 -14.12 10.24
CA LEU A 239 7.08 -12.74 10.67
C LEU A 239 6.23 -12.02 9.62
#